data_AF-A0A0L0SIQ7-F1
#
_entry.id   AF-A0A0L0SIQ7-F1
#
_cell.length_a   1.000
_cell.length_b   1.000
_cell.length_c   1.000
_cell.angle_alpha   90.00
_cell.angle_beta   90.00
_cell.angle_gamma   90.00
#
_symmetry.space_group_name_H-M   'P 1'
#
loop_
_entity.id
_entity.type
_entity.pdbx_description
1 polymer ?
#
loop_
_entity_poly.entity_id
_entity_poly.type
_entity_poly.pdbx_seq_one_letter_code
_entity_poly.pdbx_strand_id
1 'polypeptide(L)'
;MGLTARTPSWRAVLSALIATAALIALIVRRHQLSSSWDEYDEEIADADDGDGPAPPRIQPILVWSPWYGRNDFWEGRRIDYCGVGQPACVVTHDRSKLAHSSVVMFHNADVNSYDLPPREKGKPWILFGRDAPMNNPWQTEPEHMRLFDLTMTHRTDSDFPIPWFDKSLVENALRPLDKARIFGKFNKWNDLPPIVWIEDDCTPPSQFPALVKELMKHVKIHSYGKCLNTLPSGRDLEQAESRTRLVEPYKFMLVTEYRNCAGFVQDKLMEAFRAGVVPIVDGPRNYSAIAPTPKAILHVDDFKSIADLAAYVTRVSKDRAAYLAHLDYRIHRKTVPAAWRQYWSTTMEKGEWSGWCHVCRFAVERQFEQYRAAFKDHASFVRAFRYRLSDQMTWYDADPRAPPSEHVIAFLDGIKPPPTDVVDARSMGAVHAPFKVQWPDQTCVEGKWAALAAKQEIETKLAAVRRQARRKQLMQERAAGQQQKQQARLKRLRDAGEVVDVAEDPRLLQQQHQQAPRHPLD
;
A
#
# COMPACT_ATOMS: atom_id res chain seq x y z
N MET A 1 69.17 -12.25 12.96
CA MET A 1 67.92 -11.47 13.03
C MET A 1 66.77 -12.39 12.66
N GLY A 2 66.02 -12.88 13.64
CA GLY A 2 64.90 -13.80 13.40
C GLY A 2 63.62 -13.02 13.06
N LEU A 3 63.09 -13.22 11.87
CA LEU A 3 61.75 -12.74 11.48
C LEU A 3 60.71 -13.69 12.07
N THR A 4 60.03 -13.24 13.11
CA THR A 4 58.86 -13.91 13.68
C THR A 4 57.67 -13.65 12.75
N ALA A 5 57.20 -14.69 12.06
CA ALA A 5 55.96 -14.63 11.29
C ALA A 5 54.78 -14.46 12.25
N ARG A 6 54.18 -13.26 12.28
CA ARG A 6 52.93 -13.02 12.99
C ARG A 6 51.80 -13.73 12.26
N THR A 7 51.16 -14.68 12.93
CA THR A 7 49.93 -15.31 12.44
C THR A 7 48.81 -14.26 12.40
N PRO A 8 48.02 -14.18 11.31
CA PRO A 8 46.93 -13.22 11.21
C PRO A 8 45.86 -13.52 12.26
N SER A 9 45.28 -12.46 12.85
CA SER A 9 44.21 -12.61 13.83
C SER A 9 42.97 -13.25 13.19
N TRP A 10 42.19 -14.01 13.96
CA TRP A 10 40.97 -14.67 13.48
C TRP A 10 39.96 -13.67 12.85
N ARG A 11 39.98 -12.41 13.29
CA ARG A 11 39.16 -11.33 12.70
C ARG A 11 39.62 -10.96 11.30
N ALA A 12 40.92 -10.96 11.03
CA ALA A 12 41.47 -10.72 9.70
C ALA A 12 41.12 -11.86 8.74
N VAL A 13 41.19 -13.12 9.22
CA VAL A 13 40.78 -14.30 8.44
C VAL A 13 39.28 -14.26 8.13
N LEU A 14 38.43 -13.96 9.11
CA LEU A 14 36.98 -13.84 8.91
C LEU A 14 36.61 -12.70 7.93
N SER A 15 37.27 -11.55 8.04
CA SER A 15 37.04 -10.41 7.14
C SER A 15 37.43 -10.76 5.69
N ALA A 16 38.56 -11.46 5.51
CA ALA A 16 38.99 -11.95 4.20
C ALA A 16 38.01 -12.97 3.61
N LEU A 17 37.47 -13.88 4.42
CA LEU A 17 36.46 -14.85 3.98
C LEU A 17 35.15 -14.17 3.57
N ILE A 18 34.67 -13.18 4.34
CA ILE A 18 33.46 -12.42 3.99
C ILE A 18 33.67 -11.64 2.69
N ALA A 19 34.82 -10.95 2.55
CA ALA A 19 35.16 -10.22 1.34
C ALA A 19 35.26 -11.15 0.12
N THR A 20 35.83 -12.34 0.29
CA THR A 20 35.93 -13.35 -0.77
C THR A 20 34.56 -13.91 -1.14
N ALA A 21 33.70 -14.20 -0.18
CA ALA A 21 32.33 -14.65 -0.42
C ALA A 21 31.49 -13.57 -1.14
N ALA A 22 31.64 -12.30 -0.75
CA ALA A 22 31.01 -11.18 -1.43
C ALA A 22 31.53 -11.01 -2.86
N LEU A 23 32.85 -11.14 -3.08
CA LEU A 23 33.44 -11.08 -4.41
C LEU A 23 32.98 -12.24 -5.29
N ILE A 24 32.93 -13.46 -4.76
CA ILE A 24 32.40 -14.63 -5.48
C ILE A 24 30.92 -14.40 -5.82
N ALA A 25 30.10 -13.92 -4.87
CA ALA A 25 28.70 -13.60 -5.14
C ALA A 25 28.54 -12.53 -6.23
N LEU A 26 29.41 -11.50 -6.25
CA LEU A 26 29.44 -10.49 -7.31
C LEU A 26 29.88 -11.07 -8.66
N ILE A 27 30.88 -11.95 -8.68
CA ILE A 27 31.35 -12.62 -9.89
C ILE A 27 30.27 -13.56 -10.44
N VAL A 28 29.63 -14.37 -9.58
CA VAL A 28 28.51 -15.25 -9.99
C VAL A 28 27.34 -14.43 -10.50
N ARG A 29 26.96 -13.34 -9.82
CA ARG A 29 25.88 -12.44 -10.27
C ARG A 29 26.25 -11.79 -11.61
N ARG A 30 27.49 -11.33 -11.79
CA ARG A 30 27.98 -10.75 -13.05
C ARG A 30 28.01 -11.78 -14.17
N HIS A 31 28.40 -13.02 -13.89
CA HIS A 31 28.47 -14.08 -14.89
C HIS A 31 27.07 -14.55 -15.30
N GLN A 32 26.11 -14.65 -14.36
CA GLN A 32 24.70 -14.94 -14.67
C GLN A 32 24.06 -13.82 -15.50
N LEU A 33 24.41 -12.56 -15.21
CA LEU A 33 23.99 -11.40 -16.01
C LEU A 33 24.62 -11.45 -17.41
N SER A 34 25.93 -11.66 -17.56
CA SER A 34 26.57 -11.71 -18.89
C SER A 34 26.03 -12.86 -19.71
N SER A 35 25.91 -14.08 -19.16
CA SER A 35 25.42 -15.22 -19.93
C SER A 35 24.00 -15.03 -20.47
N SER A 36 23.16 -14.24 -19.78
CA SER A 36 21.81 -13.94 -20.25
C SER A 36 21.79 -12.89 -21.37
N TRP A 37 22.80 -12.03 -21.44
CA TRP A 37 22.93 -10.99 -22.46
C TRP A 37 23.72 -11.48 -23.66
N ASP A 38 24.74 -12.29 -23.43
CA ASP A 38 25.52 -12.98 -24.47
C ASP A 38 24.57 -13.87 -25.32
N GLU A 39 23.64 -14.60 -24.69
CA GLU A 39 22.59 -15.39 -25.38
C GLU A 39 21.60 -14.51 -26.17
N TYR A 40 21.27 -13.31 -25.67
CA TYR A 40 20.38 -12.36 -26.36
C TYR A 40 21.07 -11.65 -27.54
N ASP A 41 22.32 -11.23 -27.36
CA ASP A 41 23.11 -10.54 -28.37
C ASP A 41 23.55 -11.52 -29.48
N GLU A 42 23.84 -12.80 -29.16
CA GLU A 42 24.03 -13.88 -30.15
C GLU A 42 22.76 -14.13 -30.98
N GLU A 43 21.57 -14.20 -30.37
CA GLU A 43 20.30 -14.37 -31.11
C GLU A 43 19.95 -13.17 -32.01
N ILE A 44 20.34 -11.94 -31.63
CA ILE A 44 20.19 -10.75 -32.48
C ILE A 44 21.15 -10.81 -33.67
N ALA A 45 22.40 -11.22 -33.44
CA ALA A 45 23.41 -11.33 -34.47
C ALA A 45 23.02 -12.37 -35.54
N ASP A 46 22.42 -13.50 -35.13
CA ASP A 46 21.92 -14.54 -36.04
C ASP A 46 20.66 -14.12 -36.83
N ALA A 47 19.91 -13.11 -36.37
CA ALA A 47 18.70 -12.61 -37.04
C ALA A 47 18.97 -11.59 -38.16
N ASP A 48 20.23 -11.16 -38.34
CA ASP A 48 20.64 -10.16 -39.34
C ASP A 48 21.06 -10.79 -40.70
N ASP A 49 21.05 -12.12 -40.79
CA ASP A 49 21.38 -12.90 -42.01
C ASP A 49 20.20 -12.96 -43.01
N GLY A 50 19.89 -11.82 -43.63
CA GLY A 50 19.40 -11.76 -45.02
C GLY A 50 17.91 -11.97 -45.34
N ASP A 51 17.09 -12.45 -44.42
CA ASP A 51 15.61 -12.37 -44.50
C ASP A 51 15.13 -11.50 -43.33
N GLY A 52 14.33 -10.47 -43.59
CA GLY A 52 14.03 -9.37 -42.64
C GLY A 52 13.73 -9.80 -41.19
N PRO A 53 14.00 -8.94 -40.19
CA PRO A 53 14.31 -9.38 -38.83
C PRO A 53 13.18 -10.22 -38.24
N ALA A 54 13.45 -11.52 -38.08
CA ALA A 54 12.69 -12.34 -37.15
C ALA A 54 12.87 -11.69 -35.76
N PRO A 55 11.79 -11.32 -35.06
CA PRO A 55 11.94 -10.62 -33.80
C PRO A 55 12.63 -11.55 -32.77
N PRO A 56 13.48 -11.02 -31.87
CA PRO A 56 14.26 -11.83 -30.94
C PRO A 56 13.33 -12.73 -30.12
N ARG A 57 13.70 -14.01 -29.96
CA ARG A 57 12.89 -14.99 -29.21
C ARG A 57 12.63 -14.52 -27.78
N ILE A 58 13.54 -13.73 -27.23
CA ILE A 58 13.45 -13.12 -25.91
C ILE A 58 13.07 -11.63 -26.05
N GLN A 59 11.98 -11.22 -25.40
CA GLN A 59 11.50 -9.84 -25.44
C GLN A 59 12.05 -8.98 -24.29
N PRO A 60 12.77 -7.87 -24.55
CA PRO A 60 13.18 -6.98 -23.49
C PRO A 60 11.99 -6.15 -22.96
N ILE A 61 11.85 -6.12 -21.64
CA ILE A 61 10.96 -5.25 -20.89
C ILE A 61 11.83 -4.15 -20.29
N LEU A 62 11.76 -2.94 -20.87
CA LEU A 62 12.53 -1.81 -20.39
C LEU A 62 11.85 -1.14 -19.21
N VAL A 63 12.54 -1.07 -18.09
CA VAL A 63 12.17 -0.30 -16.90
C VAL A 63 12.97 1.00 -16.91
N TRP A 64 12.32 2.10 -17.31
CA TRP A 64 13.00 3.38 -17.57
C TRP A 64 13.49 4.08 -16.30
N SER A 65 12.68 4.06 -15.25
CA SER A 65 13.00 4.67 -13.96
C SER A 65 13.72 3.68 -13.04
N PRO A 66 14.43 4.16 -12.01
CA PRO A 66 14.93 3.30 -10.95
C PRO A 66 13.82 2.59 -10.16
N TRP A 67 14.20 1.61 -9.36
CA TRP A 67 13.40 0.99 -8.31
C TRP A 67 13.95 1.39 -6.93
N TYR A 68 13.31 2.35 -6.29
CA TYR A 68 13.76 3.03 -5.07
C TYR A 68 15.22 3.49 -5.19
N GLY A 69 15.53 4.22 -6.26
CA GLY A 69 16.86 4.72 -6.59
C GLY A 69 17.86 3.68 -7.12
N ARG A 70 17.44 2.42 -7.34
CA ARG A 70 18.33 1.35 -7.86
C ARG A 70 17.94 0.86 -9.25
N ASN A 71 18.94 0.68 -10.11
CA ASN A 71 18.77 0.12 -11.46
C ASN A 71 19.21 -1.36 -11.56
N ASP A 72 19.68 -1.97 -10.47
CA ASP A 72 20.20 -3.35 -10.49
C ASP A 72 19.20 -4.38 -9.95
N PHE A 73 18.08 -3.93 -9.38
CA PHE A 73 17.17 -4.80 -8.66
C PHE A 73 16.39 -5.74 -9.59
N TRP A 74 15.91 -5.22 -10.71
CA TRP A 74 15.20 -6.01 -11.74
C TRP A 74 16.07 -6.37 -12.94
N GLU A 75 17.27 -5.78 -13.08
CA GLU A 75 18.17 -6.00 -14.21
C GLU A 75 18.46 -7.49 -14.48
N GLY A 76 18.35 -7.88 -15.75
CA GLY A 76 18.65 -9.22 -16.24
C GLY A 76 17.70 -10.31 -15.75
N ARG A 77 16.59 -9.97 -15.07
CA ARG A 77 15.62 -10.97 -14.63
C ARG A 77 14.86 -11.56 -15.80
N ARG A 78 15.00 -12.87 -15.99
CA ARG A 78 14.26 -13.65 -16.98
C ARG A 78 12.83 -13.92 -16.49
N ILE A 79 11.87 -13.81 -17.40
CA ILE A 79 10.47 -14.20 -17.21
C ILE A 79 10.20 -15.39 -18.12
N ASP A 80 10.33 -16.59 -17.55
CA ASP A 80 10.21 -17.89 -18.22
C ASP A 80 9.05 -18.74 -17.67
N TYR A 81 8.42 -18.28 -16.58
CA TYR A 81 7.38 -19.01 -15.84
C TYR A 81 5.95 -18.74 -16.34
N CYS A 82 5.81 -18.28 -17.58
CA CYS A 82 4.56 -17.82 -18.17
C CYS A 82 3.91 -18.74 -19.20
N GLY A 83 4.59 -19.84 -19.57
CA GLY A 83 4.09 -20.79 -20.56
C GLY A 83 4.04 -20.23 -21.98
N VAL A 84 4.75 -19.14 -22.28
CA VAL A 84 4.81 -18.47 -23.60
C VAL A 84 6.18 -18.62 -24.28
N GLY A 85 6.77 -19.83 -24.21
CA GLY A 85 8.16 -20.08 -24.64
C GLY A 85 9.18 -19.80 -23.54
N GLN A 86 10.39 -20.36 -23.61
CA GLN A 86 11.42 -20.20 -22.57
C GLN A 86 12.80 -19.83 -23.13
N PRO A 87 13.42 -18.71 -22.65
CA PRO A 87 12.80 -17.60 -21.90
C PRO A 87 11.99 -16.69 -22.86
N ALA A 88 10.90 -16.11 -22.37
CA ALA A 88 10.06 -15.26 -23.22
C ALA A 88 10.37 -13.76 -23.06
N CYS A 89 10.81 -13.31 -21.88
CA CYS A 89 11.23 -11.93 -21.65
C CYS A 89 12.44 -11.79 -20.73
N VAL A 90 13.15 -10.66 -20.84
CA VAL A 90 14.20 -10.21 -19.91
C VAL A 90 13.94 -8.78 -19.49
N VAL A 91 14.04 -8.49 -18.19
CA VAL A 91 13.87 -7.13 -17.66
C VAL A 91 15.20 -6.39 -17.70
N THR A 92 15.19 -5.13 -18.15
CA THR A 92 16.39 -4.30 -18.21
C THR A 92 16.09 -2.84 -17.89
N HIS A 93 17.08 -2.15 -17.33
CA HIS A 93 17.15 -0.71 -17.13
C HIS A 93 18.12 -0.06 -18.14
N ASP A 94 18.73 -0.83 -19.05
CA ASP A 94 19.55 -0.28 -20.11
C ASP A 94 18.67 0.45 -21.14
N ARG A 95 18.68 1.78 -21.02
CA ARG A 95 17.91 2.69 -21.88
C ARG A 95 18.31 2.59 -23.34
N SER A 96 19.49 2.05 -23.67
CA SER A 96 19.89 1.79 -25.06
C SER A 96 18.96 0.78 -25.75
N LYS A 97 18.29 -0.09 -24.98
CA LYS A 97 17.38 -1.11 -25.49
C LYS A 97 15.96 -0.59 -25.76
N LEU A 98 15.71 0.72 -25.67
CA LEU A 98 14.39 1.34 -25.93
C LEU A 98 13.82 0.92 -27.30
N ALA A 99 14.61 1.00 -28.36
CA ALA A 99 14.20 0.63 -29.71
C ALA A 99 13.75 -0.84 -29.81
N HIS A 100 14.38 -1.74 -29.04
CA HIS A 100 14.13 -3.18 -29.04
C HIS A 100 13.05 -3.61 -28.05
N SER A 101 12.60 -2.72 -27.17
CA SER A 101 11.64 -3.04 -26.09
C SER A 101 10.19 -2.93 -26.54
N SER A 102 9.39 -3.95 -26.23
CA SER A 102 7.97 -4.01 -26.63
C SER A 102 7.05 -3.19 -25.74
N VAL A 103 7.51 -2.90 -24.52
CA VAL A 103 6.86 -2.03 -23.53
C VAL A 103 7.91 -1.23 -22.77
N VAL A 104 7.52 -0.08 -22.22
CA VAL A 104 8.36 0.72 -21.32
C VAL A 104 7.62 0.88 -19.99
N MET A 105 8.29 0.57 -18.89
CA MET A 105 7.72 0.58 -17.55
C MET A 105 8.35 1.69 -16.70
N PHE A 106 7.54 2.32 -15.86
CA PHE A 106 7.95 3.39 -14.96
C PHE A 106 7.50 3.08 -13.53
N HIS A 107 8.45 3.01 -12.62
CA HIS A 107 8.20 2.75 -11.22
C HIS A 107 7.51 3.97 -10.62
N ASN A 108 6.37 3.73 -9.97
CA ASN A 108 5.49 4.79 -9.52
C ASN A 108 6.13 5.68 -8.44
N ALA A 109 7.05 5.14 -7.63
CA ALA A 109 7.79 5.92 -6.64
C ALA A 109 8.95 6.74 -7.24
N ASP A 110 9.48 6.36 -8.40
CA ASP A 110 10.72 6.95 -8.97
C ASP A 110 10.52 7.65 -10.32
N VAL A 111 9.30 7.68 -10.85
CA VAL A 111 9.02 8.39 -12.10
C VAL A 111 9.40 9.87 -11.97
N ASN A 112 10.17 10.35 -12.94
CA ASN A 112 10.57 11.75 -13.05
C ASN A 112 10.08 12.31 -14.38
N SER A 113 9.23 13.33 -14.34
CA SER A 113 8.66 13.96 -15.54
C SER A 113 9.69 14.65 -16.43
N TYR A 114 10.86 15.00 -15.87
CA TYR A 114 11.97 15.59 -16.62
C TYR A 114 12.87 14.54 -17.28
N ASP A 115 12.63 13.26 -17.00
CA ASP A 115 13.43 12.13 -17.49
C ASP A 115 12.50 11.05 -18.05
N LEU A 116 11.90 11.35 -19.20
CA LEU A 116 11.01 10.46 -19.93
C LEU A 116 11.62 10.16 -21.32
N PRO A 117 11.49 8.93 -21.84
CA PRO A 117 11.92 8.62 -23.19
C PRO A 117 11.04 9.35 -24.21
N PRO A 118 11.52 9.49 -25.47
CA PRO A 118 10.64 9.87 -26.56
C PRO A 118 9.47 8.88 -26.67
N ARG A 119 8.29 9.40 -26.99
CA ARG A 119 7.09 8.58 -27.13
C ARG A 119 7.08 7.89 -28.49
N GLU A 120 7.08 6.57 -28.49
CA GLU A 120 7.10 5.76 -29.73
C GLU A 120 5.75 5.10 -30.01
N LYS A 121 5.30 5.18 -31.27
CA LYS A 121 4.02 4.60 -31.69
C LYS A 121 4.07 3.08 -31.53
N GLY A 122 3.15 2.53 -30.75
CA GLY A 122 3.05 1.09 -30.52
C GLY A 122 3.82 0.57 -29.30
N LYS A 123 4.61 1.41 -28.60
CA LYS A 123 5.29 1.06 -27.34
C LYS A 123 4.57 1.71 -26.16
N PRO A 124 3.67 0.99 -25.46
CA PRO A 124 2.88 1.54 -24.39
C PRO A 124 3.75 1.76 -23.16
N TRP A 125 3.36 2.75 -22.38
CA TRP A 125 3.98 3.05 -21.10
C TRP A 125 3.13 2.46 -19.99
N ILE A 126 3.77 1.70 -19.11
CA ILE A 126 3.13 1.04 -17.98
C ILE A 126 3.60 1.73 -16.69
N LEU A 127 2.69 2.34 -15.94
CA LEU A 127 3.01 2.74 -14.56
C LEU A 127 2.98 1.49 -13.69
N PHE A 128 4.07 1.19 -12.99
CA PHE A 128 4.13 0.01 -12.13
C PHE A 128 4.57 0.33 -10.70
N GLY A 129 4.02 -0.41 -9.74
CA GLY A 129 4.40 -0.33 -8.33
C GLY A 129 3.25 -0.59 -7.38
N ARG A 130 3.58 -1.07 -6.17
CA ARG A 130 2.58 -1.43 -5.15
C ARG A 130 2.31 -0.33 -4.14
N ASP A 131 3.05 0.78 -4.21
CA ASP A 131 2.88 1.89 -3.29
C ASP A 131 1.54 2.60 -3.48
N ALA A 132 1.06 3.20 -2.39
CA ALA A 132 -0.11 4.05 -2.42
C ALA A 132 0.18 5.30 -3.28
N PRO A 133 -0.80 5.81 -4.05
CA PRO A 133 -0.57 6.93 -4.98
C PRO A 133 -0.03 8.18 -4.28
N MET A 134 -0.51 8.46 -3.07
CA MET A 134 -0.07 9.61 -2.25
C MET A 134 1.37 9.53 -1.74
N ASN A 135 2.05 8.37 -1.86
CA ASN A 135 3.47 8.27 -1.50
C ASN A 135 4.35 9.05 -2.49
N ASN A 136 3.85 9.28 -3.71
CA ASN A 136 4.44 10.21 -4.66
C ASN A 136 3.33 11.17 -5.14
N PRO A 137 3.20 12.38 -4.56
CA PRO A 137 2.11 13.32 -4.87
C PRO A 137 1.95 13.62 -6.37
N TRP A 138 2.99 13.44 -7.18
CA TRP A 138 2.89 13.52 -8.64
C TRP A 138 1.79 12.60 -9.23
N GLN A 139 1.57 11.42 -8.64
CA GLN A 139 0.55 10.46 -9.09
C GLN A 139 -0.89 10.92 -8.81
N THR A 140 -1.10 11.95 -7.98
CA THR A 140 -2.45 12.44 -7.66
C THR A 140 -2.99 13.38 -8.72
N GLU A 141 -2.13 13.85 -9.62
CA GLU A 141 -2.49 14.76 -10.70
C GLU A 141 -2.94 13.98 -11.94
N PRO A 142 -4.18 14.20 -12.43
CA PRO A 142 -4.70 13.45 -13.57
C PRO A 142 -3.88 13.60 -14.85
N GLU A 143 -3.26 14.77 -15.09
CA GLU A 143 -2.46 15.01 -16.29
C GLU A 143 -1.18 14.17 -16.33
N HIS A 144 -0.62 13.86 -15.17
CA HIS A 144 0.55 13.00 -15.05
C HIS A 144 0.19 11.54 -15.27
N MET A 145 -0.97 11.14 -14.75
CA MET A 145 -1.48 9.81 -14.96
C MET A 145 -1.76 9.54 -16.44
N ARG A 146 -2.27 10.54 -17.19
CA ARG A 146 -2.51 10.46 -18.65
C ARG A 146 -1.28 10.12 -19.51
N LEU A 147 -0.07 10.18 -18.96
CA LEU A 147 1.15 9.78 -19.68
C LEU A 147 1.23 8.26 -19.89
N PHE A 148 0.55 7.48 -19.06
CA PHE A 148 0.59 6.02 -19.11
C PHE A 148 -0.59 5.46 -19.89
N ASP A 149 -0.38 4.35 -20.60
CA ASP A 149 -1.44 3.64 -21.32
C ASP A 149 -2.04 2.52 -20.47
N LEU A 150 -1.22 1.92 -19.62
CA LEU A 150 -1.51 0.72 -18.84
C LEU A 150 -0.94 0.88 -17.43
N THR A 151 -1.41 0.03 -16.54
CA THR A 151 -1.06 0.05 -15.11
C THR A 151 -0.74 -1.35 -14.59
N MET A 152 0.31 -1.46 -13.78
CA MET A 152 0.69 -2.66 -13.05
C MET A 152 0.81 -2.31 -11.56
N THR A 153 -0.31 -2.28 -10.84
CA THR A 153 -0.37 -1.71 -9.47
C THR A 153 -1.00 -2.64 -8.45
N HIS A 154 -1.01 -2.23 -7.18
CA HIS A 154 -1.64 -2.99 -6.09
C HIS A 154 -3.15 -3.22 -6.29
N ARG A 155 -3.80 -2.47 -7.18
CA ARG A 155 -5.24 -2.56 -7.41
C ARG A 155 -5.60 -3.78 -8.25
N THR A 156 -6.68 -4.44 -7.87
CA THR A 156 -7.22 -5.62 -8.57
C THR A 156 -7.87 -5.28 -9.92
N ASP A 157 -8.16 -4.00 -10.16
CA ASP A 157 -8.70 -3.47 -11.41
C ASP A 157 -7.64 -2.82 -12.33
N SER A 158 -6.35 -2.93 -11.99
CA SER A 158 -5.27 -2.52 -12.91
C SER A 158 -5.13 -3.52 -14.07
N ASP A 159 -4.51 -3.09 -15.17
CA ASP A 159 -4.32 -3.95 -16.36
C ASP A 159 -3.50 -5.21 -16.03
N PHE A 160 -2.51 -5.05 -15.14
CA PHE A 160 -1.66 -6.12 -14.64
C PHE A 160 -1.60 -6.07 -13.10
N PRO A 161 -2.56 -6.65 -12.37
CA PRO A 161 -2.60 -6.55 -10.92
C PRO A 161 -1.37 -7.14 -10.24
N ILE A 162 -0.81 -6.39 -9.29
CA ILE A 162 0.24 -6.83 -8.35
C ILE A 162 -0.16 -6.53 -6.88
N PRO A 163 -1.32 -6.99 -6.39
CA PRO A 163 -1.71 -6.83 -4.99
C PRO A 163 -0.71 -7.47 -4.02
N TRP A 164 -0.82 -7.13 -2.73
CA TRP A 164 -0.06 -7.74 -1.64
C TRP A 164 -0.52 -9.18 -1.29
N PHE A 165 -1.30 -9.79 -2.17
CA PHE A 165 -1.97 -11.07 -1.96
C PHE A 165 -1.72 -12.00 -3.16
N ASP A 166 -1.76 -13.29 -2.89
CA ASP A 166 -1.61 -14.36 -3.87
C ASP A 166 -2.63 -15.49 -3.57
N LYS A 167 -2.42 -16.68 -4.13
CA LYS A 167 -3.29 -17.85 -3.85
C LYS A 167 -3.45 -18.18 -2.37
N SER A 168 -2.47 -17.84 -1.54
CA SER A 168 -2.53 -18.08 -0.11
C SER A 168 -3.68 -17.29 0.55
N LEU A 169 -4.24 -16.27 -0.11
CA LEU A 169 -5.47 -15.62 0.34
C LEU A 169 -6.63 -16.61 0.44
N VAL A 170 -6.82 -17.42 -0.59
CA VAL A 170 -7.86 -18.46 -0.61
C VAL A 170 -7.55 -19.52 0.44
N GLU A 171 -6.30 -19.97 0.51
CA GLU A 171 -5.86 -21.01 1.45
C GLU A 171 -6.07 -20.58 2.91
N ASN A 172 -5.66 -19.36 3.26
CA ASN A 172 -5.77 -18.82 4.61
C ASN A 172 -7.20 -18.43 4.96
N ALA A 173 -7.93 -17.80 4.03
CA ALA A 173 -9.34 -17.42 4.24
C ALA A 173 -10.22 -18.67 4.39
N LEU A 174 -10.06 -19.70 3.56
CA LEU A 174 -10.91 -20.88 3.58
C LEU A 174 -10.38 -22.00 4.50
N ARG A 175 -9.27 -21.78 5.20
CA ARG A 175 -8.74 -22.74 6.20
C ARG A 175 -9.85 -23.10 7.19
N PRO A 176 -10.12 -24.42 7.41
CA PRO A 176 -11.16 -24.84 8.34
C PRO A 176 -10.95 -24.24 9.72
N LEU A 177 -12.05 -23.92 10.40
CA LEU A 177 -11.99 -23.47 11.78
C LEU A 177 -11.38 -24.56 12.66
N ASP A 178 -10.42 -24.16 13.49
CA ASP A 178 -9.99 -24.97 14.62
C ASP A 178 -11.13 -25.00 15.66
N LYS A 179 -11.96 -26.05 15.55
CA LYS A 179 -13.12 -26.25 16.41
C LYS A 179 -12.70 -26.48 17.87
N ALA A 180 -11.59 -27.18 18.12
CA ALA A 180 -11.15 -27.43 19.48
C ALA A 180 -10.74 -26.12 20.16
N ARG A 181 -10.02 -25.25 19.43
CA ARG A 181 -9.66 -23.91 19.89
C ARG A 181 -10.90 -23.05 20.12
N ILE A 182 -11.78 -22.91 19.13
CA ILE A 182 -12.91 -21.97 19.22
C ILE A 182 -13.97 -22.50 20.19
N PHE A 183 -14.42 -23.75 20.10
CA PHE A 183 -15.49 -24.26 20.96
C PHE A 183 -15.01 -24.60 22.37
N GLY A 184 -13.77 -25.08 22.54
CA GLY A 184 -13.21 -25.46 23.84
C GLY A 184 -12.66 -24.30 24.66
N LYS A 185 -12.29 -23.18 24.03
CA LYS A 185 -11.66 -22.03 24.71
C LYS A 185 -12.38 -20.69 24.51
N PHE A 186 -13.54 -20.65 23.86
CA PHE A 186 -14.27 -19.39 23.58
C PHE A 186 -14.40 -18.45 24.79
N ASN A 187 -14.72 -19.03 25.96
CA ASN A 187 -14.90 -18.29 27.20
C ASN A 187 -13.57 -18.02 27.93
N LYS A 188 -12.57 -18.91 27.79
CA LYS A 188 -11.21 -18.71 28.33
C LYS A 188 -10.48 -17.55 27.64
N TRP A 189 -10.86 -17.22 26.40
CA TRP A 189 -10.35 -16.04 25.70
C TRP A 189 -10.78 -14.71 26.31
N ASN A 190 -11.69 -14.71 27.29
CA ASN A 190 -12.05 -13.50 28.01
C ASN A 190 -10.97 -13.05 29.01
N ASP A 191 -9.95 -13.88 29.25
CA ASP A 191 -8.79 -13.54 30.08
C ASP A 191 -7.83 -12.56 29.36
N LEU A 192 -7.98 -12.43 28.03
CA LEU A 192 -7.31 -11.44 27.21
C LEU A 192 -8.30 -10.35 26.76
N PRO A 193 -7.80 -9.14 26.45
CA PRO A 193 -8.56 -8.19 25.66
C PRO A 193 -9.10 -8.82 24.36
N PRO A 194 -10.30 -8.42 23.90
CA PRO A 194 -10.89 -9.01 22.70
C PRO A 194 -10.13 -8.68 21.41
N ILE A 195 -9.40 -7.56 21.39
CA ILE A 195 -8.69 -7.02 20.23
C ILE A 195 -7.18 -7.07 20.46
N VAL A 196 -6.44 -7.54 19.45
CA VAL A 196 -5.01 -7.30 19.30
C VAL A 196 -4.74 -6.31 18.19
N TRP A 197 -3.73 -5.47 18.38
CA TRP A 197 -3.18 -4.57 17.38
C TRP A 197 -1.66 -4.70 17.38
N ILE A 198 -1.03 -4.70 16.21
CA ILE A 198 0.40 -4.91 16.05
C ILE A 198 0.92 -3.85 15.09
N GLU A 199 1.72 -2.92 15.59
CA GLU A 199 2.22 -1.83 14.75
C GLU A 199 3.53 -1.22 15.26
N ASP A 200 4.40 -0.89 14.30
CA ASP A 200 5.70 -0.26 14.56
C ASP A 200 5.78 1.19 14.08
N ASP A 201 4.94 1.59 13.12
CA ASP A 201 4.83 2.98 12.68
C ASP A 201 3.74 3.73 13.46
N CYS A 202 4.17 4.65 14.32
CA CYS A 202 3.29 5.38 15.23
C CYS A 202 2.90 6.77 14.73
N THR A 203 3.36 7.15 13.54
CA THR A 203 3.02 8.42 12.89
C THR A 203 2.68 8.20 11.42
N PRO A 204 1.78 7.24 11.10
CA PRO A 204 1.37 7.00 9.73
C PRO A 204 0.53 8.19 9.23
N PRO A 205 0.48 8.43 7.93
CA PRO A 205 -0.36 9.47 7.38
C PRO A 205 -1.87 9.19 7.52
N SER A 206 -2.29 7.92 7.63
CA SER A 206 -3.69 7.56 7.95
C SER A 206 -4.08 7.87 9.40
N GLN A 207 -3.13 8.25 10.26
CA GLN A 207 -3.36 8.63 11.66
C GLN A 207 -4.03 7.55 12.51
N PHE A 208 -3.98 6.28 12.10
CA PHE A 208 -4.61 5.18 12.82
C PHE A 208 -4.25 5.06 14.32
N PRO A 209 -3.09 5.52 14.86
CA PRO A 209 -2.84 5.44 16.29
C PRO A 209 -3.79 6.34 17.09
N ALA A 210 -4.28 7.44 16.52
CA ALA A 210 -5.29 8.28 17.14
C ALA A 210 -6.65 7.55 17.23
N LEU A 211 -7.03 6.86 16.15
CA LEU A 211 -8.18 5.96 16.13
C LEU A 211 -8.06 4.88 17.22
N VAL A 212 -6.90 4.22 17.32
CA VAL A 212 -6.69 3.16 18.31
C VAL A 212 -6.78 3.72 19.73
N LYS A 213 -6.13 4.85 20.02
CA LYS A 213 -6.24 5.54 21.32
C LYS A 213 -7.69 5.85 21.69
N GLU A 214 -8.49 6.29 20.73
CA GLU A 214 -9.92 6.56 20.95
C GLU A 214 -10.67 5.27 21.28
N LEU A 215 -10.47 4.22 20.48
CA LEU A 215 -11.12 2.92 20.70
C LEU A 215 -10.75 2.30 22.06
N MET A 216 -9.50 2.48 22.51
CA MET A 216 -9.03 2.03 23.81
C MET A 216 -9.78 2.63 25.01
N LYS A 217 -10.46 3.77 24.84
CA LYS A 217 -11.31 4.35 25.89
C LYS A 217 -12.59 3.54 26.12
N HIS A 218 -13.00 2.74 25.14
CA HIS A 218 -14.28 2.03 25.14
C HIS A 218 -14.14 0.51 25.20
N VAL A 219 -13.02 -0.06 24.76
CA VAL A 219 -12.75 -1.50 24.79
C VAL A 219 -11.26 -1.76 25.04
N LYS A 220 -10.94 -2.82 25.78
CA LYS A 220 -9.54 -3.21 26.02
C LYS A 220 -8.88 -3.68 24.72
N ILE A 221 -7.64 -3.27 24.50
CA ILE A 221 -6.80 -3.67 23.36
C ILE A 221 -5.41 -4.02 23.86
N HIS A 222 -4.85 -5.14 23.41
CA HIS A 222 -3.42 -5.37 23.51
C HIS A 222 -2.72 -4.84 22.26
N SER A 223 -1.77 -3.92 22.48
CA SER A 223 -0.94 -3.34 21.43
C SER A 223 0.47 -3.88 21.52
N TYR A 224 0.93 -4.52 20.44
CA TYR A 224 2.29 -4.99 20.25
C TYR A 224 3.06 -4.07 19.30
N GLY A 225 4.38 -4.14 19.36
CA GLY A 225 5.28 -3.27 18.59
C GLY A 225 5.56 -1.96 19.33
N LYS A 226 6.01 -0.95 18.58
CA LYS A 226 6.44 0.33 19.14
C LYS A 226 5.27 1.23 19.55
N CYS A 227 4.07 1.01 19.01
CA CYS A 227 2.95 1.94 19.16
C CYS A 227 2.04 1.59 20.32
N LEU A 228 1.76 2.57 21.19
CA LEU A 228 0.91 2.50 22.40
C LEU A 228 1.29 1.44 23.45
N ASN A 229 2.02 0.40 23.07
CA ASN A 229 2.50 -0.77 23.82
C ASN A 229 1.83 -0.96 25.18
N THR A 230 0.77 -1.77 25.18
CA THR A 230 -0.14 -1.90 26.33
C THR A 230 0.06 -3.20 27.08
N LEU A 231 1.17 -3.89 26.79
CA LEU A 231 1.46 -5.20 27.32
C LEU A 231 2.12 -5.11 28.70
N PRO A 232 1.87 -6.07 29.60
CA PRO A 232 2.67 -6.23 30.81
C PRO A 232 4.14 -6.46 30.43
N SER A 233 5.06 -5.96 31.25
CA SER A 233 6.50 -6.16 31.07
C SER A 233 6.82 -7.63 30.78
N GLY A 234 7.49 -7.91 29.65
CA GLY A 234 7.91 -9.25 29.27
C GLY A 234 6.95 -10.05 28.37
N ARG A 235 5.98 -9.42 27.69
CA ARG A 235 5.41 -9.95 26.45
C ARG A 235 5.82 -9.05 25.29
N ASP A 236 6.64 -9.59 24.39
CA ASP A 236 7.12 -8.87 23.21
C ASP A 236 6.88 -9.71 21.94
N LEU A 237 6.80 -9.04 20.79
CA LEU A 237 6.82 -9.66 19.46
C LEU A 237 8.04 -10.56 19.29
N GLU A 238 9.20 -10.17 19.83
CA GLU A 238 10.44 -10.96 19.76
C GLU A 238 10.34 -12.32 20.46
N GLN A 239 9.42 -12.46 21.41
CA GLN A 239 9.21 -13.71 22.14
C GLN A 239 8.15 -14.62 21.50
N ALA A 240 7.47 -14.13 20.46
CA ALA A 240 6.47 -14.92 19.76
C ALA A 240 7.14 -15.82 18.71
N GLU A 241 6.86 -17.12 18.76
CA GLU A 241 7.31 -18.08 17.74
C GLU A 241 6.89 -17.69 16.31
N SER A 242 5.76 -16.98 16.17
CA SER A 242 5.33 -16.33 14.93
C SER A 242 4.26 -15.27 15.20
N ARG A 243 4.11 -14.29 14.30
CA ARG A 243 3.02 -13.30 14.32
C ARG A 243 1.64 -13.95 14.33
N THR A 244 1.45 -15.05 13.61
CA THR A 244 0.16 -15.79 13.62
C THR A 244 -0.16 -16.38 14.99
N ARG A 245 0.79 -17.06 15.65
CA ARG A 245 0.57 -17.61 17.00
C ARG A 245 0.33 -16.54 18.05
N LEU A 246 0.87 -15.34 17.84
CA LEU A 246 0.59 -14.18 18.68
C LEU A 246 -0.86 -13.69 18.55
N VAL A 247 -1.45 -13.78 17.36
CA VAL A 247 -2.83 -13.33 17.07
C VAL A 247 -3.89 -14.38 17.40
N GLU A 248 -3.59 -15.67 17.22
CA GLU A 248 -4.53 -16.80 17.45
C GLU A 248 -5.28 -16.82 18.80
N PRO A 249 -4.74 -16.32 19.93
CA PRO A 249 -5.47 -16.25 21.19
C PRO A 249 -6.58 -15.19 21.24
N TYR A 250 -6.57 -14.22 20.32
CA TYR A 250 -7.51 -13.12 20.29
C TYR A 250 -8.76 -13.46 19.46
N LYS A 251 -9.83 -12.68 19.65
CA LYS A 251 -11.07 -12.80 18.85
C LYS A 251 -11.02 -11.89 17.63
N PHE A 252 -10.43 -10.71 17.80
CA PHE A 252 -10.34 -9.70 16.76
C PHE A 252 -8.89 -9.23 16.59
N MET A 253 -8.53 -8.93 15.36
CA MET A 253 -7.29 -8.23 15.03
C MET A 253 -7.66 -6.90 14.38
N LEU A 254 -7.13 -5.80 14.92
CA LEU A 254 -7.24 -4.50 14.27
C LEU A 254 -6.20 -4.43 13.14
N VAL A 255 -6.68 -4.19 11.91
CA VAL A 255 -5.91 -4.15 10.67
C VAL A 255 -5.95 -2.71 10.17
N THR A 256 -4.84 -2.01 10.32
CA THR A 256 -4.70 -0.58 9.97
C THR A 256 -3.78 -0.42 8.76
N GLU A 257 -4.31 0.15 7.68
CA GLU A 257 -3.55 0.41 6.46
C GLU A 257 -2.71 1.69 6.60
N TYR A 258 -1.55 1.71 5.95
CA TYR A 258 -0.68 2.91 5.94
C TYR A 258 -1.39 4.14 5.32
N ARG A 259 -2.29 3.90 4.35
CA ARG A 259 -3.14 4.90 3.70
C ARG A 259 -4.50 4.28 3.37
N ASN A 260 -5.58 5.06 3.49
CA ASN A 260 -6.92 4.60 3.12
C ASN A 260 -7.21 4.99 1.65
N CYS A 261 -6.45 4.42 0.72
CA CYS A 261 -6.61 4.63 -0.72
C CYS A 261 -7.44 3.53 -1.36
N ALA A 262 -8.24 3.85 -2.37
CA ALA A 262 -9.06 2.87 -3.08
C ALA A 262 -8.22 1.68 -3.59
N GLY A 263 -8.60 0.47 -3.17
CA GLY A 263 -7.91 -0.78 -3.53
C GLY A 263 -6.59 -1.05 -2.79
N PHE A 264 -6.08 -0.12 -1.98
CA PHE A 264 -4.83 -0.28 -1.24
C PHE A 264 -5.05 -1.08 0.04
N VAL A 265 -4.70 -2.36 -0.01
CA VAL A 265 -4.77 -3.26 1.14
C VAL A 265 -3.46 -4.04 1.22
N GLN A 266 -2.83 -4.00 2.39
CA GLN A 266 -1.54 -4.64 2.64
C GLN A 266 -1.71 -6.05 3.23
N ASP A 267 -0.58 -6.70 3.47
CA ASP A 267 -0.46 -8.08 3.96
C ASP A 267 -1.07 -8.31 5.36
N LYS A 268 -1.25 -7.27 6.19
CA LYS A 268 -1.83 -7.37 7.56
C LYS A 268 -3.19 -8.07 7.58
N LEU A 269 -4.04 -7.86 6.56
CA LEU A 269 -5.33 -8.55 6.47
C LEU A 269 -5.15 -10.09 6.34
N MET A 270 -4.11 -10.52 5.62
CA MET A 270 -3.77 -11.94 5.52
C MET A 270 -3.42 -12.54 6.88
N GLU A 271 -2.77 -11.78 7.76
CA GLU A 271 -2.39 -12.26 9.08
C GLU A 271 -3.62 -12.61 9.92
N ALA A 272 -4.65 -11.76 9.89
CA ALA A 272 -5.92 -12.01 10.55
C ALA A 272 -6.61 -13.27 9.99
N PHE A 273 -6.62 -13.42 8.66
CA PHE A 273 -7.16 -14.64 8.04
C PHE A 273 -6.33 -15.88 8.38
N ARG A 274 -5.01 -15.80 8.41
CA ARG A 274 -4.15 -16.93 8.76
C ARG A 274 -4.36 -17.38 10.21
N ALA A 275 -4.56 -16.43 11.13
CA ALA A 275 -4.86 -16.68 12.54
C ALA A 275 -6.31 -17.14 12.80
N GLY A 276 -7.19 -17.02 11.80
CA GLY A 276 -8.60 -17.39 11.93
C GLY A 276 -9.34 -16.56 12.97
N VAL A 277 -9.04 -15.26 13.02
CA VAL A 277 -9.71 -14.24 13.85
C VAL A 277 -10.50 -13.29 12.96
N VAL A 278 -11.39 -12.47 13.53
CA VAL A 278 -12.18 -11.51 12.77
C VAL A 278 -11.39 -10.19 12.62
N PRO A 279 -10.99 -9.78 11.40
CA PRO A 279 -10.35 -8.49 11.19
C PRO A 279 -11.32 -7.31 11.38
N ILE A 280 -10.87 -6.29 12.11
CA ILE A 280 -11.46 -4.95 12.16
C ILE A 280 -10.58 -4.05 11.29
N VAL A 281 -11.10 -3.49 10.21
CA VAL A 281 -10.29 -2.81 9.18
C VAL A 281 -10.47 -1.29 9.19
N ASP A 282 -9.34 -0.57 9.13
CA ASP A 282 -9.24 0.86 8.83
C ASP A 282 -8.36 1.02 7.58
N GLY A 283 -9.00 1.31 6.44
CA GLY A 283 -8.41 1.22 5.10
C GLY A 283 -9.39 1.65 3.99
N PRO A 284 -9.26 1.15 2.75
CA PRO A 284 -10.16 1.48 1.66
C PRO A 284 -11.63 1.18 1.98
N ARG A 285 -12.54 2.00 1.46
CA ARG A 285 -13.98 1.78 1.67
C ARG A 285 -14.47 0.43 1.16
N ASN A 286 -13.85 -0.09 0.10
CA ASN A 286 -14.25 -1.33 -0.54
C ASN A 286 -13.16 -2.41 -0.43
N TYR A 287 -13.50 -3.49 0.27
CA TYR A 287 -12.69 -4.70 0.39
C TYR A 287 -13.24 -5.88 -0.43
N SER A 288 -14.29 -5.71 -1.24
CA SER A 288 -15.02 -6.81 -1.90
C SER A 288 -14.17 -7.68 -2.82
N ALA A 289 -13.10 -7.12 -3.39
CA ALA A 289 -12.15 -7.88 -4.21
C ALA A 289 -11.26 -8.83 -3.39
N ILE A 290 -11.09 -8.56 -2.08
CA ILE A 290 -10.09 -9.22 -1.23
C ILE A 290 -10.77 -10.01 -0.10
N ALA A 291 -11.78 -9.45 0.56
CA ALA A 291 -12.53 -10.15 1.59
C ALA A 291 -13.42 -11.25 0.96
N PRO A 292 -13.42 -12.48 1.50
CA PRO A 292 -14.17 -13.60 0.92
C PRO A 292 -15.69 -13.42 1.01
N THR A 293 -16.17 -12.65 2.00
CA THR A 293 -17.57 -12.19 2.12
C THR A 293 -17.59 -10.82 2.82
N PRO A 294 -18.65 -10.01 2.68
CA PRO A 294 -18.77 -8.74 3.41
C PRO A 294 -18.74 -8.91 4.94
N LYS A 295 -19.25 -10.03 5.46
CA LYS A 295 -19.24 -10.32 6.90
C LYS A 295 -17.88 -10.79 7.43
N ALA A 296 -16.92 -11.11 6.55
CA ALA A 296 -15.61 -11.59 6.96
C ALA A 296 -14.74 -10.50 7.62
N ILE A 297 -15.12 -9.23 7.47
CA ILE A 297 -14.44 -8.07 8.02
C ILE A 297 -15.42 -7.18 8.80
N LEU A 298 -14.90 -6.36 9.70
CA LEU A 298 -15.62 -5.25 10.33
C LEU A 298 -14.95 -3.94 9.94
N HIS A 299 -15.55 -3.15 9.05
CA HIS A 299 -14.98 -1.86 8.68
C HIS A 299 -15.32 -0.80 9.73
N VAL A 300 -14.33 -0.04 10.21
CA VAL A 300 -14.54 1.00 11.23
C VAL A 300 -15.57 2.06 10.82
N ASP A 301 -15.69 2.36 9.53
CA ASP A 301 -16.57 3.41 8.99
C ASP A 301 -18.03 2.96 8.79
N ASP A 302 -18.33 1.68 9.03
CA ASP A 302 -19.70 1.17 9.01
C ASP A 302 -20.43 1.44 10.35
N PHE A 303 -19.69 1.87 11.37
CA PHE A 303 -20.23 2.20 12.69
C PHE A 303 -20.52 3.71 12.80
N LYS A 304 -21.60 4.03 13.53
CA LYS A 304 -22.02 5.41 13.78
C LYS A 304 -21.02 6.18 14.66
N SER A 305 -20.30 5.48 15.54
CA SER A 305 -19.25 6.01 16.39
C SER A 305 -18.24 4.94 16.80
N ILE A 306 -17.07 5.35 17.29
CA ILE A 306 -16.08 4.43 17.89
C ILE A 306 -16.64 3.72 19.13
N ALA A 307 -17.50 4.38 19.90
CA ALA A 307 -18.22 3.75 21.00
C ALA A 307 -19.17 2.63 20.50
N ASP A 308 -19.85 2.83 19.37
CA ASP A 308 -20.72 1.80 18.77
C ASP A 308 -19.92 0.60 18.26
N LEU A 309 -18.75 0.84 17.65
CA LEU A 309 -17.81 -0.22 17.29
C LEU A 309 -17.37 -1.01 18.53
N ALA A 310 -16.94 -0.32 19.59
CA ALA A 310 -16.52 -0.96 20.84
C ALA A 310 -17.65 -1.77 21.50
N ALA A 311 -18.87 -1.24 21.51
CA ALA A 311 -20.06 -1.92 22.02
C ALA A 311 -20.38 -3.17 21.18
N TYR A 312 -20.27 -3.08 19.85
CA TYR A 312 -20.44 -4.21 18.95
C TYR A 312 -19.40 -5.30 19.22
N VAL A 313 -18.12 -4.95 19.26
CA VAL A 313 -17.03 -5.90 19.53
C VAL A 313 -17.20 -6.54 20.90
N THR A 314 -17.56 -5.77 21.92
CA THR A 314 -17.80 -6.29 23.27
C THR A 314 -18.95 -7.30 23.29
N ARG A 315 -20.06 -6.99 22.62
CA ARG A 315 -21.22 -7.89 22.51
C ARG A 315 -20.87 -9.16 21.75
N VAL A 316 -20.29 -9.03 20.55
CA VAL A 316 -19.94 -10.17 19.69
C VAL A 316 -18.84 -11.03 20.33
N SER A 317 -17.89 -10.44 21.05
CA SER A 317 -16.87 -11.21 21.77
C SER A 317 -17.47 -12.15 22.82
N LYS A 318 -18.64 -11.84 23.39
CA LYS A 318 -19.31 -12.64 24.42
C LYS A 318 -20.36 -13.60 23.85
N ASP A 319 -20.73 -13.43 22.59
CA ASP A 319 -21.72 -14.25 21.89
C ASP A 319 -21.04 -15.09 20.80
N ARG A 320 -20.91 -16.39 21.07
CA ARG A 320 -20.28 -17.34 20.15
C ARG A 320 -20.99 -17.43 18.81
N ALA A 321 -22.32 -17.39 18.79
CA ALA A 321 -23.08 -17.49 17.55
C ALA A 321 -22.87 -16.24 16.69
N ALA A 322 -22.95 -15.06 17.31
CA ALA A 322 -22.67 -13.80 16.63
C ALA A 322 -21.21 -13.73 16.11
N TYR A 323 -20.23 -14.21 16.90
CA TYR A 323 -18.83 -14.27 16.47
C TYR A 323 -18.64 -15.22 15.29
N LEU A 324 -19.19 -16.43 15.37
CA LEU A 324 -19.07 -17.42 14.31
C LEU A 324 -19.76 -17.00 13.00
N ALA A 325 -20.77 -16.12 13.07
CA ALA A 325 -21.39 -15.56 11.87
C ALA A 325 -20.41 -14.75 11.00
N HIS A 326 -19.36 -14.15 11.58
CA HIS A 326 -18.28 -13.49 10.84
C HIS A 326 -17.31 -14.49 10.21
N LEU A 327 -17.21 -15.70 10.76
CA LEU A 327 -16.34 -16.77 10.28
C LEU A 327 -17.08 -17.83 9.45
N ASP A 328 -18.34 -17.56 9.10
CA ASP A 328 -19.22 -18.51 8.42
C ASP A 328 -18.64 -19.01 7.09
N TYR A 329 -17.95 -18.14 6.36
CA TYR A 329 -17.27 -18.46 5.11
C TYR A 329 -16.23 -19.59 5.21
N ARG A 330 -15.74 -19.88 6.42
CA ARG A 330 -14.83 -21.01 6.71
C ARG A 330 -15.56 -22.32 6.95
N ILE A 331 -16.81 -22.24 7.42
CA ILE A 331 -17.67 -23.38 7.71
C ILE A 331 -18.42 -23.77 6.44
N HIS A 332 -19.06 -22.79 5.81
CA HIS A 332 -19.90 -22.94 4.63
C HIS A 332 -19.20 -22.36 3.40
N ARG A 333 -18.07 -22.95 2.99
CA ARG A 333 -17.23 -22.44 1.87
C ARG A 333 -17.98 -22.16 0.55
N LYS A 334 -19.15 -22.77 0.33
CA LYS A 334 -20.01 -22.52 -0.82
C LYS A 334 -20.59 -21.10 -0.85
N THR A 335 -20.62 -20.40 0.29
CA THR A 335 -21.05 -18.99 0.37
C THR A 335 -20.01 -18.02 -0.21
N VAL A 336 -18.77 -18.47 -0.41
CA VAL A 336 -17.71 -17.67 -1.04
C VAL A 336 -17.85 -17.75 -2.56
N PRO A 337 -17.94 -16.61 -3.27
CA PRO A 337 -18.12 -16.58 -4.71
C PRO A 337 -17.09 -17.43 -5.45
N ALA A 338 -17.55 -18.24 -6.42
CA ALA A 338 -16.65 -19.05 -7.24
C ALA A 338 -15.65 -18.17 -8.02
N ALA A 339 -16.12 -17.03 -8.54
CA ALA A 339 -15.29 -16.06 -9.24
C ALA A 339 -14.15 -15.52 -8.36
N TRP A 340 -14.42 -15.23 -7.08
CA TRP A 340 -13.38 -14.79 -6.13
C TRP A 340 -12.32 -15.89 -5.92
N ARG A 341 -12.76 -17.14 -5.71
CA ARG A 341 -11.84 -18.28 -5.55
C ARG A 341 -10.98 -18.49 -6.79
N GLN A 342 -11.60 -18.45 -7.97
CA GLN A 342 -10.91 -18.61 -9.24
C GLN A 342 -9.88 -17.50 -9.45
N TYR A 343 -10.27 -16.23 -9.33
CA TYR A 343 -9.37 -15.10 -9.51
C TYR A 343 -8.10 -15.22 -8.66
N TRP A 344 -8.24 -15.50 -7.36
CA TRP A 344 -7.09 -15.60 -6.46
C TRP A 344 -6.28 -16.88 -6.63
N SER A 345 -6.91 -18.00 -7.00
CA SER A 345 -6.20 -19.27 -7.21
C SER A 345 -5.53 -19.40 -8.57
N THR A 346 -6.02 -18.70 -9.60
CA THR A 346 -5.50 -18.83 -10.98
C THR A 346 -4.84 -17.54 -11.47
N THR A 347 -5.59 -16.44 -11.51
CA THR A 347 -5.09 -15.17 -12.07
C THR A 347 -3.99 -14.59 -11.19
N MET A 348 -4.20 -14.61 -9.87
CA MET A 348 -3.26 -14.10 -8.88
C MET A 348 -2.46 -15.20 -8.18
N GLU A 349 -2.24 -16.34 -8.84
CA GLU A 349 -1.60 -17.50 -8.21
C GLU A 349 -0.29 -17.14 -7.51
N LYS A 350 0.55 -16.32 -8.15
CA LYS A 350 1.88 -15.93 -7.67
C LYS A 350 1.98 -14.44 -7.31
N GLY A 351 0.84 -13.77 -7.08
CA GLY A 351 0.81 -12.36 -6.67
C GLY A 351 1.55 -11.44 -7.66
N GLU A 352 2.56 -10.71 -7.19
CA GLU A 352 3.39 -9.82 -8.00
C GLU A 352 3.99 -10.50 -9.25
N TRP A 353 4.39 -11.77 -9.13
CA TRP A 353 4.95 -12.52 -10.26
C TRP A 353 3.89 -12.79 -11.34
N SER A 354 2.61 -12.91 -10.99
CA SER A 354 1.53 -13.00 -11.98
C SER A 354 1.45 -11.71 -12.80
N GLY A 355 1.61 -10.53 -12.20
CA GLY A 355 1.61 -9.25 -12.93
C GLY A 355 2.76 -9.15 -13.93
N TRP A 356 4.00 -9.44 -13.50
CA TRP A 356 5.16 -9.52 -14.40
C TRP A 356 4.95 -10.54 -15.52
N CYS A 357 4.29 -11.65 -15.20
CA CYS A 357 3.97 -12.65 -16.19
C CYS A 357 2.99 -12.13 -17.24
N HIS A 358 1.91 -11.47 -16.81
CA HIS A 358 0.93 -10.89 -17.70
C HIS A 358 1.54 -9.80 -18.59
N VAL A 359 2.46 -8.97 -18.06
CA VAL A 359 3.23 -8.01 -18.87
C VAL A 359 4.10 -8.73 -19.90
N CYS A 360 4.80 -9.80 -19.51
CA CYS A 360 5.63 -10.54 -20.45
C CYS A 360 4.81 -11.20 -21.56
N ARG A 361 3.69 -11.85 -21.22
CA ARG A 361 2.74 -12.39 -22.20
C ARG A 361 2.24 -11.29 -23.13
N PHE A 362 1.85 -10.15 -22.57
CA PHE A 362 1.42 -9.00 -23.34
C PHE A 362 2.52 -8.49 -24.29
N ALA A 363 3.79 -8.47 -23.86
CA ALA A 363 4.93 -8.06 -24.67
C ALA A 363 5.26 -9.05 -25.80
N VAL A 364 5.21 -10.35 -25.52
CA VAL A 364 5.50 -11.44 -26.47
C VAL A 364 4.39 -11.58 -27.51
N GLU A 365 3.14 -11.60 -27.04
CA GLU A 365 1.96 -11.59 -27.90
C GLU A 365 1.84 -10.25 -28.68
N ARG A 366 2.64 -9.23 -28.32
CA ARG A 366 2.79 -7.92 -29.01
C ARG A 366 3.82 -7.80 -30.12
N GLN A 367 4.36 -8.91 -30.62
CA GLN A 367 4.92 -8.95 -31.99
C GLN A 367 3.77 -8.88 -33.04
N PHE A 368 3.01 -7.80 -32.91
CA PHE A 368 1.67 -7.49 -33.41
C PHE A 368 1.67 -6.98 -34.85
N GLU A 369 2.82 -6.95 -35.54
CA GLU A 369 2.93 -6.52 -36.95
C GLU A 369 2.02 -7.37 -37.86
N GLN A 370 1.98 -8.69 -37.63
CA GLN A 370 1.13 -9.62 -38.39
C GLN A 370 -0.38 -9.45 -38.12
N TYR A 371 -0.79 -9.11 -36.89
CA TYR A 371 -2.21 -8.87 -36.58
C TYR A 371 -2.68 -7.46 -36.94
N ARG A 372 -1.77 -6.47 -36.94
CA ARG A 372 -2.05 -5.09 -37.34
C ARG A 372 -2.32 -4.96 -38.84
N ALA A 373 -1.73 -5.83 -39.67
CA ALA A 373 -1.99 -5.88 -41.11
C ALA A 373 -3.45 -6.30 -41.46
N ALA A 374 -4.13 -7.03 -40.56
CA ALA A 374 -5.50 -7.50 -40.78
C ALA A 374 -6.60 -6.49 -40.38
N PHE A 375 -6.28 -5.43 -39.62
CA PHE A 375 -7.26 -4.44 -39.14
C PHE A 375 -6.86 -3.02 -39.52
N LYS A 376 -7.59 -2.43 -40.47
CA LYS A 376 -7.28 -1.13 -41.10
C LYS A 376 -7.37 0.09 -40.16
N ASP A 377 -7.99 -0.01 -38.98
CA ASP A 377 -8.11 1.10 -38.04
C ASP A 377 -7.97 0.71 -36.55
N HIS A 378 -7.46 1.65 -35.74
CA HIS A 378 -7.13 1.46 -34.32
C HIS A 378 -8.37 1.23 -33.43
N ALA A 379 -9.56 1.71 -33.82
CA ALA A 379 -10.79 1.52 -33.04
C ALA A 379 -11.35 0.09 -33.22
N SER A 380 -11.16 -0.50 -34.40
CA SER A 380 -11.47 -1.91 -34.70
C SER A 380 -10.48 -2.86 -34.02
N PHE A 381 -9.20 -2.48 -33.91
CA PHE A 381 -8.20 -3.16 -33.10
C PHE A 381 -8.56 -3.15 -31.60
N VAL A 382 -8.89 -1.98 -31.04
CA VAL A 382 -9.29 -1.86 -29.61
C VAL A 382 -10.60 -2.60 -29.34
N ARG A 383 -11.55 -2.62 -30.29
CA ARG A 383 -12.76 -3.44 -30.21
C ARG A 383 -12.46 -4.94 -30.28
N ALA A 384 -11.59 -5.40 -31.17
CA ALA A 384 -11.18 -6.80 -31.28
C ALA A 384 -10.36 -7.29 -30.08
N PHE A 385 -9.56 -6.42 -29.46
CA PHE A 385 -8.80 -6.71 -28.25
C PHE A 385 -9.68 -6.67 -26.99
N ARG A 386 -10.68 -5.77 -26.94
CA ARG A 386 -11.80 -5.85 -25.98
C ARG A 386 -12.62 -7.12 -26.16
N TYR A 387 -12.77 -7.61 -27.39
CA TYR A 387 -13.54 -8.81 -27.72
C TYR A 387 -12.82 -10.13 -27.40
N ARG A 388 -11.48 -10.17 -27.31
CA ARG A 388 -10.74 -11.40 -26.99
C ARG A 388 -10.44 -11.61 -25.51
N LEU A 389 -10.61 -10.59 -24.68
CA LEU A 389 -10.72 -10.76 -23.22
C LEU A 389 -12.18 -11.00 -22.76
N SER A 390 -13.17 -10.85 -23.66
CA SER A 390 -14.58 -11.13 -23.35
C SER A 390 -15.04 -12.57 -23.65
N ASP A 391 -14.22 -13.44 -24.22
CA ASP A 391 -14.55 -14.88 -24.31
C ASP A 391 -14.27 -15.68 -23.02
N GLN A 392 -13.91 -14.98 -21.93
CA GLN A 392 -13.98 -15.52 -20.56
C GLN A 392 -14.79 -14.62 -19.60
N MET A 393 -15.42 -13.55 -20.08
CA MET A 393 -16.18 -12.62 -19.24
C MET A 393 -17.35 -12.02 -19.99
N THR A 394 -18.54 -12.61 -19.85
CA THR A 394 -19.79 -11.85 -19.82
C THR A 394 -20.49 -12.11 -18.50
N TRP A 395 -20.38 -11.13 -17.59
CA TRP A 395 -21.25 -11.01 -16.43
C TRP A 395 -22.51 -10.24 -16.83
N TYR A 396 -23.66 -10.80 -16.44
CA TYR A 396 -24.81 -10.09 -15.87
C TYR A 396 -25.12 -8.67 -16.38
N ASP A 397 -26.20 -8.56 -17.13
CA ASP A 397 -27.09 -7.41 -16.93
C ASP A 397 -28.11 -7.72 -15.82
N ALA A 398 -28.20 -6.75 -14.92
CA ALA A 398 -29.11 -6.52 -13.79
C ALA A 398 -30.29 -7.50 -13.51
N ASP A 399 -30.28 -8.02 -12.27
CA ASP A 399 -31.32 -8.77 -11.51
C ASP A 399 -31.55 -10.27 -11.84
N PRO A 400 -31.14 -11.21 -10.95
CA PRO A 400 -31.04 -12.65 -11.21
C PRO A 400 -32.35 -13.47 -11.22
N ARG A 401 -33.51 -12.96 -11.66
CA ARG A 401 -34.78 -13.72 -11.57
C ARG A 401 -35.71 -13.77 -12.80
N ALA A 402 -35.35 -13.30 -14.00
CA ALA A 402 -36.25 -13.37 -15.17
C ALA A 402 -35.66 -14.16 -16.36
N PRO A 403 -36.45 -14.99 -17.09
CA PRO A 403 -36.04 -15.61 -18.35
C PRO A 403 -36.10 -14.62 -19.54
N PRO A 404 -35.33 -14.89 -20.63
CA PRO A 404 -35.16 -13.95 -21.74
C PRO A 404 -36.45 -13.75 -22.55
N SER A 405 -36.67 -12.53 -23.03
CA SER A 405 -37.88 -12.18 -23.81
C SER A 405 -37.82 -12.72 -25.24
N GLU A 406 -38.98 -13.13 -25.79
CA GLU A 406 -39.14 -13.66 -27.16
C GLU A 406 -38.60 -12.75 -28.27
N HIS A 407 -38.51 -11.43 -28.03
CA HIS A 407 -37.92 -10.48 -28.98
C HIS A 407 -36.42 -10.73 -29.24
N VAL A 408 -35.68 -11.26 -28.26
CA VAL A 408 -34.24 -11.58 -28.39
C VAL A 408 -34.03 -12.81 -29.26
N ILE A 409 -34.95 -13.77 -29.18
CA ILE A 409 -34.91 -14.99 -30.01
C ILE A 409 -35.26 -14.63 -31.46
N ALA A 410 -36.29 -13.80 -31.68
CA ALA A 410 -36.68 -13.36 -33.02
C ALA A 410 -35.67 -12.42 -33.70
N PHE A 411 -34.89 -11.64 -32.94
CA PHE A 411 -33.88 -10.73 -33.48
C PHE A 411 -32.65 -11.48 -34.03
N LEU A 412 -32.21 -12.54 -33.37
CA LEU A 412 -31.03 -13.32 -33.81
C LEU A 412 -31.27 -14.10 -35.10
N ASP A 413 -32.49 -14.59 -35.30
CA ASP A 413 -32.87 -15.30 -36.53
C ASP A 413 -33.12 -14.36 -37.73
N GLY A 414 -33.18 -13.03 -37.49
CA GLY A 414 -33.52 -12.02 -38.50
C GLY A 414 -32.34 -11.35 -39.22
N ILE A 415 -31.09 -11.59 -38.81
CA ILE A 415 -29.93 -10.84 -39.33
C ILE A 415 -29.33 -11.54 -40.57
N LYS A 416 -29.50 -10.93 -41.75
CA LYS A 416 -28.83 -11.34 -43.01
C LYS A 416 -27.45 -10.69 -43.16
N PRO A 417 -26.47 -11.37 -43.78
CA PRO A 417 -25.11 -10.83 -43.92
C PRO A 417 -25.05 -9.57 -44.81
N PRO A 418 -24.11 -8.64 -44.53
CA PRO A 418 -24.12 -7.30 -45.12
C PRO A 418 -23.57 -7.28 -46.57
N PRO A 419 -24.00 -6.28 -47.38
CA PRO A 419 -23.65 -6.20 -48.80
C PRO A 419 -22.28 -5.56 -49.03
N THR A 420 -21.61 -6.07 -50.06
CA THR A 420 -20.37 -5.53 -50.61
C THR A 420 -20.69 -4.30 -51.43
N ASP A 421 -20.46 -3.08 -50.92
CA ASP A 421 -19.98 -1.97 -51.74
C ASP A 421 -19.49 -0.78 -50.89
N VAL A 422 -18.50 -0.11 -51.48
CA VAL A 422 -17.53 0.83 -50.92
C VAL A 422 -18.17 2.15 -50.46
N VAL A 423 -17.83 2.62 -49.25
CA VAL A 423 -18.16 4.00 -48.80
C VAL A 423 -16.89 4.82 -48.58
N ASP A 424 -16.91 5.99 -49.23
CA ASP A 424 -15.92 7.04 -49.38
C ASP A 424 -15.57 7.77 -48.07
N ALA A 425 -14.26 7.95 -47.83
CA ALA A 425 -13.65 8.46 -46.61
C ALA A 425 -13.75 10.00 -46.41
N ARG A 426 -14.49 10.72 -47.26
CA ARG A 426 -14.54 12.20 -47.23
C ARG A 426 -15.71 12.81 -46.44
N SER A 427 -16.55 12.02 -45.77
CA SER A 427 -17.72 12.55 -45.05
C SER A 427 -17.65 12.52 -43.52
N MET A 428 -16.57 12.03 -42.90
CA MET A 428 -16.43 12.10 -41.43
C MET A 428 -15.81 13.43 -40.99
N GLY A 429 -16.68 14.45 -40.96
CA GLY A 429 -16.43 15.71 -40.28
C GLY A 429 -16.10 15.52 -38.80
N ALA A 430 -15.34 16.49 -38.28
CA ALA A 430 -14.76 16.53 -36.95
C ALA A 430 -15.71 16.07 -35.82
N VAL A 431 -15.37 14.95 -35.19
CA VAL A 431 -15.80 14.64 -33.82
C VAL A 431 -14.55 14.60 -32.95
N HIS A 432 -14.11 15.78 -32.51
CA HIS A 432 -13.26 15.91 -31.33
C HIS A 432 -14.11 15.64 -30.09
N ALA A 433 -14.39 14.37 -29.82
CA ALA A 433 -14.79 13.94 -28.48
C ALA A 433 -13.52 13.37 -27.81
N PRO A 434 -12.91 14.07 -26.83
CA PRO A 434 -11.77 13.52 -26.13
C PRO A 434 -12.23 12.27 -25.36
N PHE A 435 -11.69 11.12 -25.74
CA PHE A 435 -11.81 9.88 -24.97
C PHE A 435 -11.26 10.14 -23.56
N LYS A 436 -12.14 10.25 -22.56
CA LYS A 436 -11.73 10.20 -21.15
C LYS A 436 -11.47 8.73 -20.80
N VAL A 437 -10.21 8.32 -20.79
CA VAL A 437 -9.79 7.19 -19.95
C VAL A 437 -10.22 7.56 -18.53
N GLN A 438 -11.20 6.84 -17.97
CA GLN A 438 -11.51 6.97 -16.55
C GLN A 438 -10.33 6.33 -15.82
N TRP A 439 -9.41 7.18 -15.37
CA TRP A 439 -8.35 6.78 -14.46
C TRP A 439 -8.99 6.18 -13.21
N PRO A 440 -8.50 5.02 -12.72
CA PRO A 440 -9.00 4.45 -11.48
C PRO A 440 -8.90 5.51 -10.39
N ASP A 441 -9.99 5.70 -9.66
CA ASP A 441 -10.08 6.65 -8.55
C ASP A 441 -8.83 6.53 -7.64
N GLN A 442 -7.93 7.52 -7.71
CA GLN A 442 -6.74 7.63 -6.87
C GLN A 442 -7.08 8.26 -5.51
N THR A 443 -8.37 8.40 -5.16
CA THR A 443 -8.76 8.98 -3.88
C THR A 443 -8.20 8.17 -2.73
N CYS A 444 -7.47 8.89 -1.91
CA CYS A 444 -7.12 8.48 -0.57
C CYS A 444 -7.92 9.38 0.36
N VAL A 445 -8.76 8.76 1.18
CA VAL A 445 -9.50 9.48 2.21
C VAL A 445 -8.69 9.44 3.49
N GLU A 446 -8.72 10.51 4.28
CA GLU A 446 -8.32 10.37 5.68
C GLU A 446 -9.36 9.49 6.38
N GLY A 447 -8.92 8.52 7.19
CA GLY A 447 -9.82 7.68 7.97
C GLY A 447 -10.75 8.55 8.81
N LYS A 448 -12.07 8.43 8.60
CA LYS A 448 -13.10 9.31 9.18
C LYS A 448 -12.89 9.53 10.68
N TRP A 449 -12.58 8.46 11.39
CA TRP A 449 -12.41 8.46 12.83
C TRP A 449 -11.01 8.83 13.29
N ALA A 450 -9.98 8.50 12.52
CA ALA A 450 -8.61 8.88 12.81
C ALA A 450 -8.43 10.41 12.76
N ALA A 451 -8.98 11.06 11.73
CA ALA A 451 -8.99 12.51 11.60
C ALA A 451 -9.78 13.18 12.74
N LEU A 452 -10.94 12.63 13.10
CA LEU A 452 -11.75 13.16 14.21
C LEU A 452 -11.02 13.04 15.55
N ALA A 453 -10.42 11.87 15.84
CA ALA A 453 -9.68 11.63 17.07
C ALA A 453 -8.44 12.54 17.18
N ALA A 454 -7.68 12.68 16.09
CA ALA A 454 -6.52 13.56 16.04
C ALA A 454 -6.91 15.03 16.26
N LYS A 455 -8.00 15.49 15.61
CA LYS A 455 -8.53 16.85 15.82
C LYS A 455 -8.94 17.08 17.28
N GLN A 456 -9.64 16.12 17.90
CA GLN A 456 -10.01 16.20 19.30
C GLN A 456 -8.79 16.21 20.24
N GLU A 457 -7.74 15.43 19.93
CA GLU A 457 -6.48 15.43 20.70
C GLU A 457 -5.79 16.80 20.62
N ILE A 458 -5.71 17.39 19.42
CA ILE A 458 -5.15 18.72 19.19
C ILE A 458 -5.95 19.78 19.95
N GLU A 459 -7.29 19.78 19.84
CA GLU A 459 -8.16 20.71 20.54
C GLU A 459 -8.01 20.61 22.07
N THR A 460 -7.88 19.39 22.59
CA THR A 460 -7.65 19.13 24.02
C THR A 460 -6.29 19.68 24.48
N LYS A 461 -5.23 19.45 23.71
CA LYS A 461 -3.89 20.00 24.00
C LYS A 461 -3.89 21.52 23.94
N LEU A 462 -4.53 22.12 22.93
CA LEU A 462 -4.68 23.57 22.82
C LEU A 462 -5.45 24.15 24.00
N ALA A 463 -6.52 23.48 24.46
CA ALA A 463 -7.26 23.89 25.64
C ALA A 463 -6.40 23.82 26.91
N ALA A 464 -5.57 22.79 27.07
CA ALA A 464 -4.63 22.67 28.18
C ALA A 464 -3.58 23.81 28.18
N VAL A 465 -2.99 24.10 27.02
CA VAL A 465 -2.05 25.22 26.83
C VAL A 465 -2.71 26.55 27.17
N ARG A 466 -3.95 26.80 26.69
CA ARG A 466 -4.72 28.01 27.02
C ARG A 466 -4.98 28.13 28.53
N ARG A 467 -5.31 27.02 29.21
CA ARG A 467 -5.47 27.00 30.68
C ARG A 467 -4.17 27.32 31.42
N GLN A 468 -3.04 26.78 30.95
CA GLN A 468 -1.73 27.06 31.54
C GLN A 468 -1.31 28.52 31.34
N ALA A 469 -1.51 29.07 30.14
CA ALA A 469 -1.27 30.48 29.84
C ALA A 469 -2.13 31.39 30.73
N ARG A 470 -3.42 31.08 30.89
CA ARG A 470 -4.31 31.84 31.79
C ARG A 470 -3.88 31.78 33.24
N ARG A 471 -3.40 30.63 33.73
CA ARG A 471 -2.84 30.50 35.09
C ARG A 471 -1.60 31.37 35.26
N LYS A 472 -0.67 31.38 34.29
CA LYS A 472 0.52 32.25 34.33
C LYS A 472 0.13 33.73 34.36
N GLN A 473 -0.82 34.13 33.52
CA GLN A 473 -1.34 35.51 33.49
C GLN A 473 -1.95 35.91 34.85
N LEU A 474 -2.80 35.06 35.43
CA LEU A 474 -3.40 35.33 36.76
C LEU A 474 -2.33 35.43 37.87
N MET A 475 -1.26 34.66 37.79
CA MET A 475 -0.14 34.76 38.74
C MET A 475 0.61 36.09 38.58
N GLN A 476 0.85 36.53 37.34
CA GLN A 476 1.48 37.83 37.06
C GLN A 476 0.59 38.99 37.53
N GLU A 477 -0.72 38.95 37.26
CA GLU A 477 -1.69 39.94 37.72
C GLU A 477 -1.73 40.02 39.26
N ARG A 478 -1.69 38.87 39.95
CA ARG A 478 -1.60 38.81 41.42
C ARG A 478 -0.29 39.40 41.95
N ALA A 479 0.84 39.07 41.33
CA ALA A 479 2.14 39.61 41.72
C ALA A 479 2.21 41.13 41.52
N ALA A 480 1.74 41.63 40.37
CA ALA A 480 1.64 43.06 40.08
C ALA A 480 0.71 43.77 41.08
N GLY A 481 -0.43 43.17 41.40
CA GLY A 481 -1.36 43.71 42.41
C GLY A 481 -0.75 43.73 43.83
N GLN A 482 0.05 42.72 44.21
CA GLN A 482 0.79 42.73 45.47
C GLN A 482 1.87 43.81 45.50
N GLN A 483 2.61 43.98 44.41
CA GLN A 483 3.63 45.02 44.27
C GLN A 483 3.01 46.42 44.34
N GLN A 484 1.88 46.66 43.67
CA GLN A 484 1.14 47.92 43.77
C GLN A 484 0.65 48.19 45.20
N LYS A 485 0.12 47.17 45.90
CA LYS A 485 -0.28 47.31 47.32
C LYS A 485 0.91 47.63 48.21
N GLN A 486 2.07 47.01 47.97
CA GLN A 486 3.30 47.27 48.72
C GLN A 486 3.81 48.69 48.47
N GLN A 487 3.84 49.15 47.22
CA GLN A 487 4.20 50.52 46.86
C GLN A 487 3.24 51.54 47.47
N ALA A 488 1.93 51.30 47.42
CA ALA A 488 0.92 52.17 48.04
C ALA A 488 1.01 52.20 49.57
N ARG A 489 1.44 51.10 50.20
CA ARG A 489 1.72 51.05 51.64
C ARG A 489 2.98 51.84 51.98
N LEU A 490 4.08 51.65 51.23
CA LEU A 490 5.32 52.39 51.42
C LEU A 490 5.12 53.90 51.23
N LYS A 491 4.34 54.31 50.23
CA LYS A 491 3.97 55.72 50.03
C LYS A 491 3.22 56.28 51.24
N ARG A 492 2.22 55.57 51.76
CA ARG A 492 1.49 55.99 52.97
C ARG A 492 2.39 56.12 54.20
N LEU A 493 3.33 55.19 54.39
CA LEU A 493 4.29 55.25 55.50
C LEU A 493 5.27 56.43 55.34
N ARG A 494 5.70 56.75 54.11
CA ARG A 494 6.49 57.96 53.82
C ARG A 494 5.70 59.23 54.11
N ASP A 495 4.46 59.31 53.63
CA ASP A 495 3.59 60.47 53.85
C ASP A 495 3.28 60.70 55.35
N ALA A 496 3.32 59.63 56.16
CA ALA A 496 3.16 59.68 57.63
C ALA A 496 4.47 59.97 58.40
N GLY A 497 5.61 60.11 57.71
CA GLY A 497 6.92 60.35 58.34
C GLY A 497 7.54 59.13 59.04
N GLU A 498 7.02 57.93 58.80
CA GLU A 498 7.45 56.69 59.46
C GLU A 498 8.57 55.93 58.72
N VAL A 499 8.98 56.40 57.53
CA VAL A 499 10.06 55.82 56.72
C VAL A 499 11.00 56.93 56.25
N VAL A 500 12.28 56.86 56.64
CA VAL A 500 13.36 57.76 56.19
C VAL A 500 14.08 57.12 55.00
N ASP A 501 14.22 57.84 53.89
CA ASP A 501 14.97 57.35 52.73
C ASP A 501 16.44 57.14 53.11
N VAL A 502 16.88 55.87 53.11
CA VAL A 502 18.31 55.55 53.12
C VAL A 502 18.80 55.75 51.69
N ALA A 503 19.60 56.78 51.46
CA ALA A 503 20.28 56.99 50.20
C ALA A 503 21.10 55.73 49.83
N GLU A 504 20.78 55.12 48.68
CA GLU A 504 21.46 53.92 48.19
C GLU A 504 22.94 54.21 47.92
N ASP A 505 23.84 53.48 48.59
CA ASP A 505 25.26 53.44 48.27
C ASP A 505 25.45 52.79 46.88
N PRO A 506 26.05 53.49 45.90
CA PRO A 506 26.25 52.97 44.54
C PRO A 506 27.04 51.65 44.46
N ARG A 507 27.72 51.23 45.54
CA ARG A 507 28.52 49.99 45.57
C ARG A 507 27.69 48.70 45.70
N LEU A 508 26.43 48.77 46.14
CA LEU A 508 25.57 47.59 46.32
C LEU A 508 24.81 47.16 45.04
N LEU A 509 24.65 48.07 44.07
CA LEU A 509 23.96 47.80 42.80
C LEU A 509 24.75 46.88 41.85
N GLN A 510 26.06 46.75 42.03
CA GLN A 510 26.91 45.95 41.14
C GLN A 510 26.90 44.44 41.45
N GLN A 511 26.44 44.03 42.64
CA GLN A 511 26.34 42.60 43.01
C GLN A 511 25.03 41.93 42.58
N GLN A 512 23.95 42.69 42.32
CA GLN A 512 22.66 42.09 41.90
C GLN A 512 22.59 41.76 40.40
N HIS A 513 23.46 42.31 39.56
CA HIS A 513 23.48 42.01 38.12
C HIS A 513 24.16 40.68 37.75
N GLN A 514 24.76 39.97 38.71
CA GLN A 514 25.43 38.67 38.46
C GLN A 514 24.59 37.43 38.81
N GLN A 515 23.35 37.57 39.29
CA GLN A 515 22.49 36.44 39.68
C GLN A 515 21.11 36.44 38.98
N ALA A 516 21.05 36.80 37.70
CA ALA A 516 19.88 36.50 36.89
C ALA A 516 20.00 35.05 36.33
N PRO A 517 19.14 34.10 36.73
CA PRO A 517 19.12 32.79 36.09
C PRO A 517 18.66 32.94 34.64
N ARG A 518 19.49 32.47 33.69
CA ARG A 518 19.09 32.29 32.30
C ARG A 518 17.94 31.28 32.26
N HIS A 519 16.74 31.74 31.91
CA HIS A 519 15.66 30.84 31.52
C HIS A 519 15.99 30.21 30.17
N PRO A 520 15.97 28.87 30.02
CA PRO A 520 15.91 28.25 28.71
C PRO A 520 14.49 28.45 28.16
N LEU A 521 14.42 29.07 27.00
CA LEU A 521 13.28 28.91 26.09
C LEU A 521 13.42 27.52 25.47
N ASP A 522 12.46 26.65 25.77
CA ASP A 522 12.00 25.54 24.93
C ASP A 522 10.48 25.48 25.05
#